data_AF-A0A3D3W433-F1
#
_entry.id   AF-A0A3D3W433-F1
#
_cell.length_a   1.000
_cell.length_b   1.000
_cell.length_c   1.000
_cell.angle_alpha   90.00
_cell.angle_beta   90.00
_cell.angle_gamma   90.00
#
_symmetry.space_group_name_H-M   'P 1'
#
loop_
_entity.id
_entity.type
_entity.pdbx_description
1 polymer ?
#
loop_
_entity_poly.entity_id
_entity_poly.type
_entity_poly.pdbx_seq_one_letter_code
_entity_poly.pdbx_strand_id
1 'polypeptide(L)'
;VWFDAPIGYIGSTREWCRQHSEHVEAWWGRDSAAEIHHFIGKDITYFHTLFWPGMLHTAGLNLPSKVHVHGFLTVDGEKMSKSKGTFLMASTWLRHLPPGALRYYYSTKLGPGLDDIDLNVEEFVARVNTDLVNKVINLASRCAGFLAGQTLADTYPDDGGLFAAGAARGDAIAAFYEDCNYNAATREITALADRANKYVDDLQPWVIRKDPARGAELRDVCSVTLNLFRQIVVYLSPVLPGLAQQTAELLNQPITSWDEAARPLTGTLVSPFQHLMKRLEMKQVQAMVEESRQENAAEQSAAATPAAQSATPVGPAFHPADRWQDAGDALKNEPLAAECTIDDFTKVDLRVARVLEANHVEGANKLLQLTLSLGGGEVRNVFAGIKAAYKPEDLVGRLVICVANLKPRQMKFGLSQGMICASGAGGTEVFLLSPDTGAVPGHRVH
;
A
#
# COMPACT_ATOMS: atom_id res chain seq x y z
N VAL A 1 11.57 15.96 -2.02
CA VAL A 1 10.43 15.02 -1.84
C VAL A 1 9.45 15.48 -0.78
N TRP A 2 9.77 15.54 0.53
CA TRP A 2 8.76 15.88 1.56
C TRP A 2 8.19 17.31 1.49
N PHE A 3 8.91 18.25 0.85
CA PHE A 3 8.40 19.59 0.56
C PHE A 3 7.56 19.63 -0.74
N ASP A 4 8.04 19.03 -1.83
CA ASP A 4 7.39 19.10 -3.15
C ASP A 4 6.21 18.12 -3.32
N ALA A 5 6.19 16.98 -2.62
CA ALA A 5 5.18 15.94 -2.78
C ALA A 5 3.74 16.43 -2.53
N PRO A 6 3.41 17.11 -1.41
CA PRO A 6 2.03 17.58 -1.21
C PRO A 6 1.64 18.75 -2.14
N ILE A 7 2.61 19.50 -2.68
CA ILE A 7 2.36 20.48 -3.75
C ILE A 7 1.86 19.77 -5.02
N GLY A 8 2.21 18.49 -5.19
CA GLY A 8 1.66 17.62 -6.22
C GLY A 8 0.13 17.54 -6.24
N TYR A 9 -0.55 17.69 -5.10
CA TYR A 9 -2.02 17.77 -5.07
C TYR A 9 -2.53 18.97 -5.88
N ILE A 10 -1.96 20.15 -5.64
CA ILE A 10 -2.28 21.38 -6.39
C ILE A 10 -1.86 21.23 -7.84
N GLY A 11 -0.68 20.66 -8.10
CA GLY A 11 -0.19 20.40 -9.45
C GLY A 11 -1.13 19.52 -10.27
N SER A 12 -1.66 18.47 -9.64
CA SER A 12 -2.66 17.57 -10.24
C SER A 12 -4.00 18.30 -10.48
N THR A 13 -4.49 19.06 -9.50
CA THR A 13 -5.71 19.89 -9.68
C THR A 13 -5.54 20.88 -10.83
N ARG A 14 -4.37 21.53 -10.95
CA ARG A 14 -4.08 22.48 -12.03
C ARG A 14 -4.10 21.82 -13.40
N GLU A 15 -3.54 20.62 -13.53
CA GLU A 15 -3.59 19.88 -14.80
C GLU A 15 -5.02 19.46 -15.14
N TRP A 16 -5.79 18.99 -14.17
CA TRP A 16 -7.22 18.71 -14.37
C TRP A 16 -7.98 19.97 -14.79
N CYS A 17 -7.73 21.11 -14.14
CA CYS A 17 -8.35 22.39 -14.46
C CYS A 17 -8.07 22.81 -15.90
N ARG A 18 -6.82 22.64 -16.37
CA ARG A 18 -6.42 22.92 -17.76
C ARG A 18 -7.21 22.08 -18.77
N GLN A 19 -7.53 20.83 -18.43
CA GLN A 19 -8.27 19.92 -19.31
C GLN A 19 -9.78 20.20 -19.31
N HIS A 20 -10.32 20.81 -18.26
CA HIS A 20 -11.77 21.01 -18.07
C HIS A 20 -12.19 22.49 -18.13
N SER A 21 -11.27 23.40 -18.51
CA SER A 21 -11.52 24.85 -18.54
C SER A 21 -11.93 25.43 -17.18
N GLU A 22 -11.36 24.89 -16.10
CA GLU A 22 -11.54 25.34 -14.72
C GLU A 22 -10.33 26.14 -14.24
N HIS A 23 -10.45 26.79 -13.07
CA HIS A 23 -9.39 27.58 -12.46
C HIS A 23 -8.96 26.98 -11.12
N VAL A 24 -7.64 26.83 -10.89
CA VAL A 24 -7.11 26.19 -9.68
C VAL A 24 -7.48 26.98 -8.41
N GLU A 25 -7.64 28.30 -8.53
CA GLU A 25 -8.05 29.21 -7.47
C GLU A 25 -9.48 28.93 -6.98
N ALA A 26 -10.35 28.39 -7.85
CA ALA A 26 -11.69 27.96 -7.45
C ALA A 26 -11.67 26.78 -6.48
N TRP A 27 -10.56 26.04 -6.41
CA TRP A 27 -10.39 24.86 -5.54
C TRP A 27 -9.45 25.13 -4.36
N TRP A 28 -8.34 25.84 -4.59
CA TRP A 28 -7.27 26.04 -3.61
C TRP A 28 -7.11 27.49 -3.15
N GLY A 29 -7.80 28.45 -3.77
CA GLY A 29 -7.73 29.86 -3.38
C GLY A 29 -8.30 30.08 -1.99
N ARG A 30 -7.80 31.09 -1.27
CA ARG A 30 -8.15 31.39 0.14
C ARG A 30 -9.64 31.58 0.44
N ASP A 31 -10.39 32.04 -0.57
CA ASP A 31 -11.82 32.32 -0.46
C ASP A 31 -12.66 31.28 -1.21
N SER A 32 -12.05 30.17 -1.62
CA SER A 32 -12.77 29.07 -2.25
C SER A 32 -13.73 28.41 -1.24
N ALA A 33 -14.94 28.12 -1.69
CA ALA A 33 -15.93 27.35 -0.95
C ALA A 33 -15.74 25.83 -1.08
N ALA A 34 -14.72 25.37 -1.82
CA ALA A 34 -14.47 23.95 -2.03
C ALA A 34 -13.97 23.29 -0.74
N GLU A 35 -14.45 22.07 -0.49
CA GLU A 35 -13.94 21.23 0.59
C GLU A 35 -12.76 20.39 0.11
N ILE A 36 -11.64 20.46 0.82
CA ILE A 36 -10.43 19.71 0.49
C ILE A 36 -10.27 18.56 1.49
N HIS A 37 -10.46 17.33 1.03
CA HIS A 37 -10.38 16.13 1.87
C HIS A 37 -9.15 15.30 1.49
N HIS A 38 -8.30 14.98 2.47
CA HIS A 38 -7.12 14.12 2.27
C HIS A 38 -7.37 12.74 2.88
N PHE A 39 -7.30 11.68 2.07
CA PHE A 39 -7.30 10.29 2.56
C PHE A 39 -5.87 9.78 2.61
N ILE A 40 -5.39 9.45 3.81
CA ILE A 40 -3.97 9.11 4.04
C ILE A 40 -3.79 7.91 4.98
N GLY A 41 -2.66 7.24 4.86
CA GLY A 41 -2.21 6.27 5.87
C GLY A 41 -1.65 6.95 7.12
N LYS A 42 -1.70 6.26 8.25
CA LYS A 42 -1.29 6.81 9.56
C LYS A 42 0.15 7.35 9.65
N ASP A 43 1.08 6.79 8.87
CA ASP A 43 2.50 7.18 8.91
C ASP A 43 2.78 8.60 8.41
N ILE A 44 1.89 9.17 7.59
CA ILE A 44 2.08 10.51 7.01
C ILE A 44 1.18 11.57 7.66
N THR A 45 0.55 11.24 8.78
CA THR A 45 -0.35 12.13 9.52
C THR A 45 0.33 13.42 9.95
N TYR A 46 1.54 13.33 10.52
CA TYR A 46 2.29 14.51 10.99
C TYR A 46 2.53 15.51 9.84
N PHE A 47 2.85 15.01 8.64
CA PHE A 47 3.06 15.85 7.47
C PHE A 47 1.78 16.56 7.02
N HIS A 48 0.65 15.86 7.00
CA HIS A 48 -0.61 16.38 6.49
C HIS A 48 -1.38 17.25 7.49
N THR A 49 -1.03 17.19 8.77
CA THR A 49 -1.71 17.94 9.84
C THR A 49 -0.89 19.10 10.39
N LEU A 50 0.41 19.17 10.11
CA LEU A 50 1.30 20.23 10.60
C LEU A 50 2.05 20.93 9.46
N PHE A 51 2.94 20.22 8.78
CA PHE A 51 3.80 20.83 7.76
C PHE A 51 3.00 21.36 6.57
N TRP A 52 2.12 20.54 6.00
CA TRP A 52 1.35 20.90 4.82
C TRP A 52 0.38 22.07 5.06
N PRO A 53 -0.44 22.08 6.14
CA PRO A 53 -1.24 23.24 6.48
C PRO A 53 -0.41 24.51 6.71
N GLY A 54 0.77 24.40 7.35
CA GLY A 54 1.68 25.54 7.53
C GLY A 54 2.20 26.12 6.21
N MET A 55 2.51 25.26 5.24
CA MET A 55 2.90 25.67 3.89
C MET A 55 1.76 26.36 3.15
N LEU A 56 0.56 25.78 3.17
CA LEU A 56 -0.64 26.35 2.55
C LEU A 56 -0.99 27.72 3.15
N HIS A 57 -0.96 27.83 4.47
CA HIS A 57 -1.22 29.07 5.18
C HIS A 57 -0.24 30.17 4.77
N THR A 58 1.05 29.85 4.69
CA THR A 58 2.09 30.80 4.26
C THR A 58 1.90 31.22 2.80
N ALA A 59 1.43 30.32 1.95
CA ALA A 59 1.12 30.59 0.54
C ALA A 59 -0.22 31.32 0.34
N GLY A 60 -1.01 31.56 1.40
CA GLY A 60 -2.32 32.16 1.31
C GLY A 60 -3.35 31.29 0.57
N LEU A 61 -3.25 29.97 0.71
CA LEU A 61 -4.16 28.99 0.10
C LEU A 61 -5.11 28.37 1.13
N ASN A 62 -6.18 27.75 0.65
CA ASN A 62 -7.14 27.03 1.48
C ASN A 62 -6.49 25.85 2.20
N LEU A 63 -6.95 25.61 3.44
CA LEU A 63 -6.54 24.47 4.25
C LEU A 63 -7.44 23.26 3.95
N PRO A 64 -6.96 22.04 4.20
CA PRO A 64 -7.81 20.85 4.14
C PRO A 64 -8.98 20.96 5.13
N SER A 65 -10.21 20.72 4.67
CA SER A 65 -11.40 20.67 5.52
C SER A 65 -11.39 19.44 6.42
N LYS A 66 -10.90 18.30 5.91
CA LYS A 66 -10.81 17.04 6.66
C LYS A 66 -9.59 16.23 6.22
N VAL A 67 -8.93 15.60 7.18
CA VAL A 67 -7.88 14.62 6.94
C VAL A 67 -8.38 13.28 7.48
N HIS A 68 -8.72 12.38 6.56
CA HIS A 68 -9.20 11.03 6.84
C HIS A 68 -8.00 10.09 6.93
N VAL A 69 -7.77 9.51 8.11
CA VAL A 69 -6.60 8.67 8.36
C VAL A 69 -7.03 7.22 8.51
N HIS A 70 -6.44 6.33 7.72
CA HIS A 70 -6.66 4.89 7.83
C HIS A 70 -5.44 4.15 8.39
N GLY A 71 -5.68 2.98 8.99
CA GLY A 71 -4.64 2.08 9.46
C GLY A 71 -3.90 1.36 8.34
N PHE A 72 -3.01 0.45 8.73
CA PHE A 72 -2.33 -0.45 7.80
C PHE A 72 -3.22 -1.61 7.38
N LEU A 73 -2.79 -2.26 6.31
CA LEU A 73 -3.31 -3.56 5.90
C LEU A 73 -2.39 -4.68 6.41
N THR A 74 -2.96 -5.68 7.06
CA THR A 74 -2.33 -6.97 7.36
C THR A 74 -2.96 -8.06 6.49
N VAL A 75 -2.28 -9.20 6.37
CA VAL A 75 -2.77 -10.40 5.70
C VAL A 75 -2.60 -11.56 6.67
N ASP A 76 -3.71 -12.24 6.99
CA ASP A 76 -3.80 -13.30 7.99
C ASP A 76 -3.14 -12.94 9.35
N GLY A 77 -3.39 -11.71 9.81
CA GLY A 77 -2.87 -11.17 11.08
C GLY A 77 -1.40 -10.73 11.03
N GLU A 78 -0.73 -10.87 9.88
CA GLU A 78 0.67 -10.48 9.73
C GLU A 78 0.82 -9.23 8.87
N LYS A 79 1.80 -8.37 9.20
CA LYS A 79 2.16 -7.25 8.33
C LYS A 79 2.61 -7.79 6.97
N MET A 80 2.12 -7.19 5.89
CA MET A 80 2.50 -7.57 4.53
C MET A 80 4.02 -7.54 4.36
N SER A 81 4.59 -8.64 3.88
CA SER A 81 6.02 -8.79 3.66
C SER A 81 6.31 -9.53 2.36
N LYS A 82 7.29 -9.02 1.59
CA LYS A 82 7.78 -9.70 0.39
C LYS A 82 8.37 -11.08 0.71
N SER A 83 9.08 -11.21 1.84
CA SER A 83 9.74 -12.47 2.23
C SER A 83 8.76 -13.57 2.64
N LYS A 84 7.61 -13.20 3.22
CA LYS A 84 6.55 -14.16 3.61
C LYS A 84 5.55 -14.45 2.48
N GLY A 85 5.64 -13.71 1.38
CA GLY A 85 4.68 -13.83 0.28
C GLY A 85 3.31 -13.21 0.53
N THR A 86 3.17 -12.45 1.61
CA THR A 86 1.93 -11.76 1.99
C THR A 86 1.88 -10.36 1.39
N PHE A 87 2.94 -9.93 0.70
CA PHE A 87 2.93 -8.72 -0.11
C PHE A 87 2.23 -9.02 -1.45
N LEU A 88 0.98 -8.58 -1.55
CA LEU A 88 0.11 -8.80 -2.70
C LEU A 88 0.08 -7.54 -3.57
N MET A 89 0.62 -7.65 -4.79
CA MET A 89 0.51 -6.58 -5.77
C MET A 89 -0.93 -6.51 -6.33
N ALA A 90 -1.42 -5.30 -6.59
CA ALA A 90 -2.73 -5.11 -7.21
C ALA A 90 -2.80 -5.74 -8.62
N SER A 91 -1.72 -5.69 -9.38
CA SER A 91 -1.61 -6.34 -10.70
C SER A 91 -1.77 -7.86 -10.60
N THR A 92 -1.13 -8.49 -9.62
CA THR A 92 -1.21 -9.93 -9.34
C THR A 92 -2.61 -10.30 -8.88
N TRP A 93 -3.23 -9.49 -8.01
CA TRP A 93 -4.63 -9.68 -7.62
C TRP A 93 -5.56 -9.75 -8.84
N LEU A 94 -5.46 -8.78 -9.76
CA LEU A 94 -6.34 -8.68 -10.93
C LEU A 94 -6.22 -9.85 -11.92
N ARG A 95 -5.12 -10.60 -11.90
CA ARG A 95 -4.97 -11.81 -12.72
C ARG A 95 -5.74 -13.00 -12.18
N HIS A 96 -6.02 -13.03 -10.87
CA HIS A 96 -6.63 -14.18 -10.19
C HIS A 96 -8.03 -13.92 -9.65
N LEU A 97 -8.29 -12.71 -9.15
CA LEU A 97 -9.48 -12.37 -8.38
C LEU A 97 -10.11 -11.06 -8.88
N PRO A 98 -11.45 -10.96 -8.85
CA PRO A 98 -12.14 -9.75 -9.28
C PRO A 98 -11.89 -8.60 -8.27
N PRO A 99 -11.71 -7.36 -8.74
CA PRO A 99 -11.49 -6.21 -7.85
C PRO A 99 -12.71 -5.91 -6.97
N GLY A 100 -13.92 -6.18 -7.45
CA GLY A 100 -15.16 -5.99 -6.69
C GLY A 100 -15.19 -6.79 -5.39
N ALA A 101 -14.61 -8.00 -5.37
CA ALA A 101 -14.54 -8.81 -4.16
C ALA A 101 -13.68 -8.14 -3.07
N LEU A 102 -12.51 -7.59 -3.44
CA LEU A 102 -11.64 -6.89 -2.50
C LEU A 102 -12.28 -5.62 -1.96
N ARG A 103 -12.89 -4.81 -2.86
CA ARG A 103 -13.62 -3.59 -2.50
C ARG A 103 -14.73 -3.90 -1.49
N TYR A 104 -15.51 -4.95 -1.75
CA TYR A 104 -16.55 -5.39 -0.82
C TYR A 104 -15.99 -5.80 0.53
N TYR A 105 -14.98 -6.67 0.55
CA TYR A 105 -14.39 -7.13 1.81
C TYR A 105 -13.87 -5.98 2.66
N TYR A 106 -13.12 -5.03 2.07
CA TYR A 106 -12.68 -3.84 2.79
C TYR A 106 -13.84 -2.97 3.29
N SER A 107 -14.91 -2.81 2.51
CA SER A 107 -16.10 -2.09 2.97
C SER A 107 -16.71 -2.74 4.22
N THR A 108 -16.59 -4.07 4.40
CA THR A 108 -17.10 -4.75 5.61
C THR A 108 -16.26 -4.50 6.86
N LYS A 109 -15.06 -3.94 6.71
CA LYS A 109 -14.07 -3.75 7.79
C LYS A 109 -13.86 -2.28 8.11
N LEU A 110 -13.84 -1.42 7.11
CA LEU A 110 -13.60 0.02 7.24
C LEU A 110 -14.67 0.71 8.11
N GLY A 111 -14.22 1.42 9.13
CA GLY A 111 -15.03 2.30 9.98
C GLY A 111 -14.42 3.71 10.05
N PRO A 112 -15.03 4.63 10.83
CA PRO A 112 -14.53 6.00 10.99
C PRO A 112 -13.26 6.08 11.87
N GLY A 113 -12.91 4.98 12.54
CA GLY A 113 -11.76 4.89 13.45
C GLY A 113 -10.43 4.62 12.76
N LEU A 114 -9.35 4.82 13.51
CA LEU A 114 -7.99 4.50 13.08
C LEU A 114 -7.65 3.05 13.41
N ASP A 115 -8.25 2.12 12.66
CA ASP A 115 -8.04 0.69 12.84
C ASP A 115 -7.22 0.10 11.68
N ASP A 116 -6.33 -0.83 12.01
CA ASP A 116 -5.66 -1.66 11.00
C ASP A 116 -6.67 -2.68 10.46
N ILE A 117 -6.61 -2.93 9.15
CA ILE A 117 -7.51 -3.85 8.46
C ILE A 117 -6.77 -5.14 8.21
N ASP A 118 -7.35 -6.26 8.63
CA ASP A 118 -6.82 -7.57 8.28
C ASP A 118 -7.54 -8.17 7.07
N LEU A 119 -6.76 -8.57 6.07
CA LEU A 119 -7.20 -9.44 4.99
C LEU A 119 -6.95 -10.89 5.39
N ASN A 120 -7.91 -11.47 6.11
CA ASN A 120 -7.91 -12.90 6.35
C ASN A 120 -8.45 -13.62 5.10
N VAL A 121 -7.66 -14.48 4.48
CA VAL A 121 -7.98 -15.05 3.16
C VAL A 121 -9.18 -16.01 3.21
N GLU A 122 -9.33 -16.77 4.29
CA GLU A 122 -10.46 -17.68 4.47
C GLU A 122 -11.76 -16.91 4.72
N GLU A 123 -11.70 -15.90 5.59
CA GLU A 123 -12.83 -15.01 5.85
C GLU A 123 -13.21 -14.23 4.59
N PHE A 124 -12.23 -13.76 3.82
CA PHE A 124 -12.45 -13.07 2.56
C PHE A 124 -13.30 -13.91 1.60
N VAL A 125 -12.89 -15.17 1.35
CA VAL A 125 -13.64 -16.10 0.49
C VAL A 125 -15.02 -16.38 1.06
N ALA A 126 -15.11 -16.69 2.35
CA ALA A 126 -16.38 -17.03 2.99
C ALA A 126 -17.37 -15.85 2.96
N ARG A 127 -16.92 -14.65 3.31
CA ARG A 127 -17.75 -13.44 3.42
C ARG A 127 -18.23 -12.98 2.06
N VAL A 128 -17.36 -12.88 1.05
CA VAL A 128 -17.76 -12.49 -0.31
C VAL A 128 -18.77 -13.49 -0.88
N ASN A 129 -18.53 -14.78 -0.72
CA ASN A 129 -19.46 -15.80 -1.22
C ASN A 129 -20.80 -15.77 -0.48
N THR A 130 -20.79 -15.60 0.83
CA THR A 130 -22.00 -15.56 1.64
C THR A 130 -22.83 -14.32 1.30
N ASP A 131 -22.22 -13.14 1.34
CA ASP A 131 -22.99 -11.91 1.23
C ASP A 131 -23.31 -11.56 -0.23
N LEU A 132 -22.34 -11.65 -1.14
CA LEU A 132 -22.60 -11.26 -2.53
C LEU A 132 -23.25 -12.39 -3.33
N VAL A 133 -22.66 -13.58 -3.32
CA VAL A 133 -23.14 -14.67 -4.19
C VAL A 133 -24.43 -15.28 -3.64
N ASN A 134 -24.46 -15.66 -2.36
CA ASN A 134 -25.58 -16.40 -1.78
C ASN A 134 -26.76 -15.50 -1.36
N LYS A 135 -26.55 -14.21 -1.10
CA LYS A 135 -27.63 -13.28 -0.75
C LYS A 135 -27.98 -12.33 -1.90
N VAL A 136 -27.06 -11.45 -2.30
CA VAL A 136 -27.38 -10.37 -3.26
C VAL A 136 -27.67 -10.91 -4.66
N ILE A 137 -26.72 -11.62 -5.27
CA ILE A 137 -26.81 -12.13 -6.64
C ILE A 137 -27.84 -13.25 -6.76
N ASN A 138 -28.04 -14.00 -5.69
CA ASN A 138 -29.06 -15.05 -5.60
C ASN A 138 -30.48 -14.52 -5.85
N LEU A 139 -30.78 -13.27 -5.48
CA LEU A 139 -32.08 -12.64 -5.80
C LEU A 139 -32.30 -12.55 -7.31
N ALA A 140 -31.30 -12.02 -8.03
CA ALA A 140 -31.36 -11.89 -9.47
C ALA A 140 -31.36 -13.26 -10.16
N SER A 141 -30.48 -14.19 -9.75
CA SER A 141 -30.35 -15.49 -10.41
C SER A 141 -31.61 -16.36 -10.30
N ARG A 142 -32.36 -16.25 -9.19
CA ARG A 142 -33.60 -17.01 -8.96
C ARG A 142 -34.80 -16.49 -9.76
N CYS A 143 -34.83 -15.22 -10.13
CA CYS A 143 -36.01 -14.59 -10.74
C CYS A 143 -35.78 -14.07 -12.17
N ALA A 144 -34.59 -13.56 -12.49
CA ALA A 144 -34.32 -12.95 -13.80
C ALA A 144 -34.54 -13.92 -14.96
N GLY A 145 -34.15 -15.19 -14.80
CA GLY A 145 -34.35 -16.21 -15.83
C GLY A 145 -35.82 -16.50 -16.15
N PHE A 146 -36.76 -16.21 -15.24
CA PHE A 146 -38.19 -16.40 -15.49
C PHE A 146 -38.80 -15.23 -16.27
N LEU A 147 -38.18 -14.05 -16.20
CA LEU A 147 -38.60 -12.84 -16.92
C LEU A 147 -37.72 -12.50 -18.13
N ALA A 148 -36.73 -13.34 -18.47
CA ALA A 148 -35.88 -13.09 -19.63
C ALA A 148 -36.71 -12.90 -20.92
N GLY A 149 -36.56 -11.75 -21.58
CA GLY A 149 -37.34 -11.38 -22.77
C GLY A 149 -38.77 -10.89 -22.48
N GLN A 150 -39.15 -10.77 -21.21
CA GLN A 150 -40.42 -10.21 -20.74
C GLN A 150 -40.18 -8.92 -19.98
N THR A 151 -41.24 -8.16 -19.74
CA THR A 151 -41.19 -6.94 -18.95
C THR A 151 -41.49 -7.21 -17.48
N LEU A 152 -40.93 -6.39 -16.58
CA LEU A 152 -41.42 -6.25 -15.21
C LEU A 152 -42.90 -5.88 -15.21
N ALA A 153 -43.63 -6.18 -14.14
CA ALA A 153 -45.03 -5.81 -13.97
C ALA A 153 -45.29 -4.33 -14.30
N ASP A 154 -46.43 -4.03 -14.91
CA ASP A 154 -46.74 -2.68 -15.40
C ASP A 154 -47.00 -1.69 -14.26
N THR A 155 -47.38 -2.23 -13.10
CA THR A 155 -47.44 -1.53 -11.81
C THR A 155 -46.63 -2.30 -10.79
N TYR A 156 -46.07 -1.61 -9.80
CA TYR A 156 -45.30 -2.27 -8.75
C TYR A 156 -46.23 -3.12 -7.87
N PRO A 157 -46.03 -4.45 -7.78
CA PRO A 157 -46.88 -5.31 -6.96
C PRO A 157 -46.71 -5.02 -5.47
N ASP A 158 -47.74 -5.31 -4.67
CA ASP A 158 -47.65 -5.20 -3.21
C ASP A 158 -46.68 -6.24 -2.64
N ASP A 159 -45.69 -5.77 -1.90
CA ASP A 159 -44.66 -6.57 -1.24
C ASP A 159 -44.75 -6.48 0.29
N GLY A 160 -45.86 -5.97 0.82
CA GLY A 160 -46.06 -5.74 2.25
C GLY A 160 -45.25 -4.56 2.80
N GLY A 161 -44.80 -3.66 1.93
CA GLY A 161 -44.01 -2.48 2.29
C GLY A 161 -42.50 -2.73 2.39
N LEU A 162 -42.01 -3.86 1.89
CA LEU A 162 -40.61 -4.27 2.00
C LEU A 162 -39.67 -3.30 1.26
N PHE A 163 -40.02 -2.90 0.04
CA PHE A 163 -39.26 -1.94 -0.76
C PHE A 163 -39.27 -0.54 -0.13
N ALA A 164 -40.43 -0.11 0.38
CA ALA A 164 -40.56 1.17 1.07
C ALA A 164 -39.71 1.21 2.36
N ALA A 165 -39.69 0.11 3.14
CA ALA A 165 -38.83 -0.02 4.30
C ALA A 165 -37.34 0.02 3.93
N GLY A 166 -36.96 -0.52 2.77
CA GLY A 166 -35.60 -0.42 2.25
C GLY A 166 -35.22 0.98 1.77
N ALA A 167 -36.15 1.69 1.13
CA ALA A 167 -35.97 3.09 0.74
C ALA A 167 -35.79 4.00 1.97
N ALA A 168 -36.54 3.74 3.05
CA ALA A 168 -36.43 4.48 4.31
C ALA A 168 -35.08 4.30 5.03
N ARG A 169 -34.24 3.33 4.63
CA ARG A 169 -32.85 3.21 5.13
C ARG A 169 -31.85 4.03 4.31
N GLY A 170 -32.24 4.57 3.15
CA GLY A 170 -31.35 5.26 2.22
C GLY A 170 -30.53 6.37 2.87
N ASP A 171 -31.18 7.24 3.64
CA ASP A 171 -30.50 8.37 4.31
C ASP A 171 -29.51 7.89 5.37
N ALA A 172 -29.86 6.86 6.14
CA ALA A 172 -28.96 6.29 7.14
C ALA A 172 -27.74 5.63 6.49
N ILE A 173 -27.94 4.90 5.39
CA ILE A 173 -26.85 4.28 4.63
C ILE A 173 -25.96 5.36 4.01
N ALA A 174 -26.53 6.43 3.45
CA ALA A 174 -25.78 7.56 2.90
C ALA A 174 -24.95 8.26 3.98
N ALA A 175 -25.53 8.49 5.16
CA ALA A 175 -24.82 9.08 6.30
C ALA A 175 -23.63 8.20 6.76
N PHE A 176 -23.76 6.87 6.72
CA PHE A 176 -22.64 5.98 7.00
C PHE A 176 -21.53 6.09 5.95
N TYR A 177 -21.85 6.21 4.67
CA TYR A 177 -20.83 6.47 3.63
C TYR A 177 -20.14 7.83 3.83
N GLU A 178 -20.91 8.88 4.12
CA GLU A 178 -20.39 10.24 4.37
C GLU A 178 -19.40 10.27 5.54
N ASP A 179 -19.69 9.54 6.61
CA ASP A 179 -18.80 9.42 7.78
C ASP A 179 -17.68 8.37 7.59
N CYS A 180 -17.49 7.84 6.38
CA CYS A 180 -16.54 6.77 6.07
C CYS A 180 -16.75 5.49 6.90
N ASN A 181 -17.96 5.31 7.47
CA ASN A 181 -18.36 4.15 8.24
C ASN A 181 -18.93 3.05 7.32
N TYR A 182 -18.08 2.56 6.41
CA TYR A 182 -18.48 1.63 5.37
C TYR A 182 -18.98 0.29 5.92
N ASN A 183 -18.46 -0.16 7.07
CA ASN A 183 -18.91 -1.41 7.68
C ASN A 183 -20.38 -1.33 8.13
N ALA A 184 -20.84 -0.17 8.61
CA ALA A 184 -22.21 0.05 9.03
C ALA A 184 -23.14 0.12 7.80
N ALA A 185 -22.71 0.85 6.76
CA ALA A 185 -23.41 0.88 5.48
C ALA A 185 -23.59 -0.54 4.91
N THR A 186 -22.52 -1.32 4.82
CA THR A 186 -22.57 -2.68 4.28
C THR A 186 -23.44 -3.62 5.13
N ARG A 187 -23.44 -3.49 6.46
CA ARG A 187 -24.32 -4.27 7.34
C ARG A 187 -25.80 -3.98 7.10
N GLU A 188 -26.17 -2.70 6.98
CA GLU A 188 -27.55 -2.29 6.66
C GLU A 188 -27.99 -2.84 5.30
N ILE A 189 -27.11 -2.76 4.30
CA ILE A 189 -27.39 -3.24 2.95
C ILE A 189 -27.53 -4.77 2.92
N THR A 190 -26.66 -5.52 3.60
CA THR A 190 -26.79 -6.98 3.67
C THR A 190 -28.08 -7.39 4.42
N ALA A 191 -28.52 -6.63 5.42
CA ALA A 191 -29.81 -6.88 6.09
C ALA A 191 -31.02 -6.66 5.15
N LEU A 192 -30.93 -5.75 4.17
CA LEU A 192 -31.93 -5.65 3.09
C LEU A 192 -31.95 -6.92 2.24
N ALA A 193 -30.78 -7.44 1.88
CA ALA A 193 -30.66 -8.68 1.13
C ALA A 193 -31.24 -9.89 1.89
N ASP A 194 -31.04 -9.97 3.20
CA ASP A 194 -31.62 -11.03 4.04
C ASP A 194 -33.16 -11.00 4.01
N ARG A 195 -33.77 -9.81 4.13
CA ARG A 195 -35.23 -9.65 4.04
C ARG A 195 -35.76 -9.98 2.64
N ALA A 196 -35.07 -9.55 1.60
CA ALA A 196 -35.43 -9.86 0.22
C ALA A 196 -35.35 -11.37 -0.08
N ASN A 197 -34.34 -12.07 0.45
CA ASN A 197 -34.25 -13.53 0.27
C ASN A 197 -35.39 -14.23 1.00
N LYS A 198 -35.76 -13.78 2.20
CA LYS A 198 -36.94 -14.30 2.91
C LYS A 198 -38.22 -14.15 2.10
N TYR A 199 -38.45 -12.99 1.47
CA TYR A 199 -39.60 -12.78 0.58
C TYR A 199 -39.64 -13.80 -0.56
N VAL A 200 -38.51 -14.03 -1.22
CA VAL A 200 -38.39 -15.02 -2.30
C VAL A 200 -38.64 -16.45 -1.81
N ASP A 201 -38.10 -16.79 -0.64
CA ASP A 201 -38.23 -18.13 -0.03
C ASP A 201 -39.66 -18.44 0.43
N ASP A 202 -40.38 -17.43 0.93
CA ASP A 202 -41.78 -17.58 1.36
C ASP A 202 -42.72 -17.78 0.16
N LEU A 203 -42.45 -17.11 -0.97
CA LEU A 203 -43.30 -17.17 -2.17
C LEU A 203 -42.92 -18.29 -3.17
N GLN A 204 -41.69 -18.77 -3.13
CA GLN A 204 -41.21 -19.92 -3.89
C GLN A 204 -41.50 -19.84 -5.41
N PRO A 205 -40.95 -18.85 -6.14
CA PRO A 205 -41.24 -18.66 -7.57
C PRO A 205 -40.90 -19.90 -8.43
N TRP A 206 -39.96 -20.75 -8.00
CA TRP A 206 -39.65 -22.04 -8.65
C TRP A 206 -40.78 -23.08 -8.54
N VAL A 207 -41.68 -22.94 -7.56
CA VAL A 207 -42.91 -23.74 -7.47
C VAL A 207 -43.99 -23.10 -8.34
N ILE A 208 -44.19 -21.78 -8.23
CA ILE A 208 -45.20 -21.04 -9.01
C ILE A 208 -45.02 -21.28 -10.51
N ARG A 209 -43.77 -21.26 -11.01
CA ARG A 209 -43.44 -21.48 -12.43
C ARG A 209 -43.95 -22.80 -13.00
N LYS A 210 -44.19 -23.82 -12.18
CA LYS A 210 -44.65 -25.14 -12.64
C LYS A 210 -46.12 -25.11 -13.08
N ASP A 211 -46.87 -24.07 -12.71
CA ASP A 211 -48.27 -23.88 -13.08
C ASP A 211 -48.42 -22.70 -14.06
N PRO A 212 -48.67 -22.97 -15.36
CA PRO A 212 -48.85 -21.91 -16.37
C PRO A 212 -50.01 -20.95 -16.06
N ALA A 213 -51.01 -21.36 -15.28
CA ALA A 213 -52.13 -20.49 -14.91
C ALA A 213 -51.70 -19.36 -13.94
N ARG A 214 -50.56 -19.54 -13.25
CA ARG A 214 -50.02 -18.60 -12.27
C ARG A 214 -48.93 -17.68 -12.87
N GLY A 215 -48.92 -17.53 -14.19
CA GLY A 215 -47.92 -16.70 -14.88
C GLY A 215 -47.89 -15.23 -14.43
N ALA A 216 -49.06 -14.64 -14.14
CA ALA A 216 -49.15 -13.26 -13.62
C ALA A 216 -48.52 -13.16 -12.23
N GLU A 217 -48.86 -14.08 -11.33
CA GLU A 217 -48.27 -14.15 -9.98
C GLU A 217 -46.75 -14.35 -10.05
N LEU A 218 -46.26 -15.24 -10.92
CA LEU A 218 -44.82 -15.42 -11.13
C LEU A 218 -44.15 -14.12 -11.57
N ARG A 219 -44.78 -13.38 -12.49
CA ARG A 219 -44.27 -12.08 -12.97
C ARG A 219 -44.21 -11.07 -11.84
N ASP A 220 -45.23 -11.00 -10.99
CA ASP A 220 -45.28 -10.07 -9.87
C ASP A 220 -44.17 -10.36 -8.84
N VAL A 221 -44.03 -11.63 -8.42
CA VAL A 221 -42.98 -12.06 -7.48
C VAL A 221 -41.59 -11.77 -8.02
N CYS A 222 -41.35 -12.07 -9.30
CA CYS A 222 -40.06 -11.78 -9.94
C CYS A 222 -39.82 -10.28 -10.08
N SER A 223 -40.86 -9.49 -10.35
CA SER A 223 -40.76 -8.04 -10.51
C SER A 223 -40.39 -7.34 -9.19
N VAL A 224 -41.01 -7.75 -8.08
CA VAL A 224 -40.63 -7.30 -6.74
C VAL A 224 -39.19 -7.69 -6.44
N THR A 225 -38.82 -8.95 -6.67
CA THR A 225 -37.47 -9.47 -6.37
C THR A 225 -36.38 -8.70 -7.12
N LEU A 226 -36.57 -8.44 -8.42
CA LEU A 226 -35.61 -7.70 -9.23
C LEU A 226 -35.52 -6.22 -8.82
N ASN A 227 -36.61 -5.62 -8.35
CA ASN A 227 -36.60 -4.28 -7.78
C ASN A 227 -35.85 -4.21 -6.44
N LEU A 228 -36.05 -5.18 -5.55
CA LEU A 228 -35.30 -5.27 -4.30
C LEU A 228 -33.80 -5.50 -4.56
N PHE A 229 -33.47 -6.39 -5.50
CA PHE A 229 -32.10 -6.58 -5.98
C PHE A 229 -31.49 -5.27 -6.50
N ARG A 230 -32.21 -4.55 -7.38
CA ARG A 230 -31.75 -3.26 -7.90
C ARG A 230 -31.53 -2.25 -6.77
N GLN A 231 -32.46 -2.10 -5.84
CA GLN A 231 -32.34 -1.19 -4.70
C GLN A 231 -31.06 -1.47 -3.88
N ILE A 232 -30.78 -2.75 -3.58
CA ILE A 232 -29.55 -3.18 -2.91
C ILE A 232 -28.32 -2.79 -3.73
N VAL A 233 -28.35 -2.98 -5.05
CA VAL A 233 -27.24 -2.64 -5.94
C VAL A 233 -27.03 -1.12 -6.04
N VAL A 234 -28.07 -0.30 -6.02
CA VAL A 234 -27.91 1.17 -5.94
C VAL A 234 -27.09 1.53 -4.70
N TYR A 235 -27.42 0.97 -3.53
CA TYR A 235 -26.68 1.22 -2.29
C TYR A 235 -25.27 0.62 -2.27
N LEU A 236 -25.02 -0.47 -3.02
CA LEU A 236 -23.68 -1.03 -3.20
C LEU A 236 -22.88 -0.35 -4.31
N SER A 237 -23.46 0.53 -5.13
CA SER A 237 -22.78 1.11 -6.30
C SER A 237 -21.46 1.85 -5.96
N PRO A 238 -21.29 2.54 -4.82
CA PRO A 238 -20.00 3.11 -4.45
C PRO A 238 -18.91 2.04 -4.22
N VAL A 239 -19.30 0.84 -3.78
CA VAL A 239 -18.40 -0.28 -3.47
C VAL A 239 -18.23 -1.21 -4.68
N LEU A 240 -19.30 -1.46 -5.44
CA LEU A 240 -19.38 -2.45 -6.52
C LEU A 240 -19.87 -1.83 -7.84
N PRO A 241 -19.12 -0.90 -8.45
CA PRO A 241 -19.54 -0.24 -9.68
C PRO A 241 -19.78 -1.21 -10.86
N GLY A 242 -18.98 -2.29 -10.94
CA GLY A 242 -19.19 -3.32 -11.97
C GLY A 242 -20.52 -4.05 -11.82
N LEU A 243 -20.98 -4.32 -10.58
CA LEU A 243 -22.28 -4.95 -10.34
C LEU A 243 -23.43 -3.98 -10.68
N ALA A 244 -23.25 -2.69 -10.42
CA ALA A 244 -24.20 -1.66 -10.82
C ALA A 244 -24.36 -1.60 -12.34
N GLN A 245 -23.26 -1.66 -13.10
CA GLN A 245 -23.30 -1.73 -14.56
C GLN A 245 -24.01 -2.99 -15.06
N GLN A 246 -23.66 -4.18 -14.56
CA GLN A 246 -24.30 -5.42 -15.00
C GLN A 246 -25.79 -5.46 -14.63
N THR A 247 -26.18 -4.84 -13.51
CA THR A 247 -27.60 -4.69 -13.11
C THR A 247 -28.34 -3.74 -14.05
N ALA A 248 -27.68 -2.66 -14.49
CA ALA A 248 -28.23 -1.76 -15.48
C ALA A 248 -28.45 -2.45 -16.84
N GLU A 249 -27.51 -3.31 -17.26
CA GLU A 249 -27.63 -4.13 -18.48
C GLU A 249 -28.76 -5.17 -18.36
N LEU A 250 -28.90 -5.79 -17.18
CA LEU A 250 -29.97 -6.76 -16.90
C LEU A 250 -31.36 -6.12 -16.99
N LEU A 251 -31.51 -4.93 -16.43
CA LEU A 251 -32.80 -4.25 -16.29
C LEU A 251 -33.00 -3.14 -17.33
N ASN A 252 -32.08 -2.99 -18.30
CA ASN A 252 -32.12 -1.94 -19.33
C ASN A 252 -32.32 -0.52 -18.78
N GLN A 253 -31.78 -0.25 -17.58
CA GLN A 253 -31.92 1.04 -16.90
C GLN A 253 -30.62 1.41 -16.18
N PRO A 254 -29.94 2.51 -16.58
CA PRO A 254 -28.71 2.93 -15.92
C PRO A 254 -28.98 3.32 -14.47
N ILE A 255 -28.01 3.03 -13.59
CA ILE A 255 -28.00 3.51 -12.20
C ILE A 255 -27.19 4.80 -12.17
N THR A 256 -27.85 5.95 -12.05
CA THR A 256 -27.21 7.27 -12.17
C THR A 256 -27.29 8.11 -10.91
N SER A 257 -28.19 7.78 -9.99
CA SER A 257 -28.42 8.54 -8.76
C SER A 257 -28.82 7.66 -7.58
N TRP A 258 -28.60 8.17 -6.37
CA TRP A 258 -28.99 7.50 -5.13
C TRP A 258 -30.52 7.40 -4.98
N ASP A 259 -31.24 8.44 -5.41
CA ASP A 259 -32.71 8.55 -5.32
C ASP A 259 -33.45 7.43 -6.06
N GLU A 260 -32.80 6.80 -7.03
CA GLU A 260 -33.34 5.65 -7.75
C GLU A 260 -33.60 4.44 -6.84
N ALA A 261 -32.97 4.35 -5.67
CA ALA A 261 -33.26 3.32 -4.67
C ALA A 261 -34.68 3.44 -4.09
N ALA A 262 -35.28 4.63 -4.14
CA ALA A 262 -36.64 4.89 -3.66
C ALA A 262 -37.71 4.77 -4.76
N ARG A 263 -37.33 4.43 -5.99
CA ARG A 263 -38.22 4.39 -7.16
C ARG A 263 -38.18 3.01 -7.82
N PRO A 264 -39.22 2.18 -7.69
CA PRO A 264 -39.24 0.89 -8.35
C PRO A 264 -39.41 1.05 -9.87
N LEU A 265 -38.81 0.13 -10.61
CA LEU A 265 -39.01 -0.03 -12.04
C LEU A 265 -40.29 -0.83 -12.32
N THR A 266 -41.06 -0.38 -13.31
CA THR A 266 -42.23 -1.07 -13.84
C THR A 266 -42.13 -1.14 -15.36
N GLY A 267 -42.81 -2.11 -15.99
CA GLY A 267 -42.94 -2.24 -17.45
C GLY A 267 -41.64 -2.40 -18.23
N THR A 268 -40.49 -2.57 -17.56
CA THR A 268 -39.17 -2.52 -18.18
C THR A 268 -38.73 -3.91 -18.63
N LEU A 269 -38.13 -4.02 -19.82
CA LEU A 269 -37.64 -5.29 -20.35
C LEU A 269 -36.51 -5.88 -19.49
N VAL A 270 -36.58 -7.17 -19.19
CA VAL A 270 -35.51 -7.91 -18.51
C VAL A 270 -34.68 -8.67 -19.54
N SER A 271 -33.40 -8.34 -19.60
CA SER A 271 -32.43 -9.01 -20.45
C SER A 271 -32.15 -10.45 -19.96
N PRO A 272 -31.67 -11.36 -20.82
CA PRO A 272 -31.22 -12.68 -20.37
C PRO A 272 -30.18 -12.56 -19.25
N PHE A 273 -30.40 -13.29 -18.15
CA PHE A 273 -29.49 -13.26 -17.01
C PHE A 273 -28.10 -13.77 -17.40
N GLN A 274 -27.10 -12.93 -17.19
CA GLN A 274 -25.70 -13.31 -17.23
C GLN A 274 -25.16 -13.48 -15.82
N HIS A 275 -24.21 -14.37 -15.65
CA HIS A 275 -23.63 -14.63 -14.34
C HIS A 275 -22.85 -13.41 -13.84
N LEU A 276 -23.42 -12.69 -12.86
CA LEU A 276 -22.94 -11.38 -12.40
C LEU A 276 -21.61 -11.47 -11.62
N MET A 277 -21.46 -12.49 -10.77
CA MET A 277 -20.21 -12.74 -10.05
C MET A 277 -20.02 -14.24 -9.82
N LYS A 278 -18.81 -14.71 -10.11
CA LYS A 278 -18.40 -16.08 -9.80
C LYS A 278 -18.11 -16.22 -8.32
N ARG A 279 -18.45 -17.39 -7.79
CA ARG A 279 -18.04 -17.81 -6.46
C ARG A 279 -16.51 -17.84 -6.41
N LEU A 280 -15.95 -17.28 -5.34
CA LEU A 280 -14.52 -17.35 -5.09
C LEU A 280 -14.14 -18.74 -4.60
N GLU A 281 -13.07 -19.28 -5.14
CA GLU A 281 -12.50 -20.56 -4.72
C GLU A 281 -11.15 -20.34 -4.03
N MET A 282 -10.91 -21.08 -2.95
CA MET A 282 -9.66 -20.98 -2.20
C MET A 282 -8.44 -21.31 -3.08
N LYS A 283 -8.62 -22.17 -4.09
CA LYS A 283 -7.58 -22.50 -5.07
C LYS A 283 -7.10 -21.26 -5.85
N GLN A 284 -7.99 -20.32 -6.18
CA GLN A 284 -7.63 -19.09 -6.89
C GLN A 284 -6.82 -18.17 -5.97
N VAL A 285 -7.21 -18.08 -4.70
CA VAL A 285 -6.48 -17.28 -3.70
C VAL A 285 -5.08 -17.88 -3.45
N GLN A 286 -4.98 -19.20 -3.34
CA GLN A 286 -3.69 -19.89 -3.19
C GLN A 286 -2.79 -19.66 -4.41
N ALA A 287 -3.33 -19.73 -5.63
CA ALA A 287 -2.59 -19.44 -6.85
C ALA A 287 -2.06 -18.00 -6.88
N MET A 288 -2.88 -17.03 -6.48
CA MET A 288 -2.47 -15.62 -6.36
C MET A 288 -1.35 -15.43 -5.34
N VAL A 289 -1.46 -16.05 -4.15
CA VAL A 289 -0.43 -15.96 -3.11
C VAL A 289 0.88 -16.59 -3.57
N GLU A 290 0.81 -17.74 -4.24
CA GLU A 290 1.98 -18.41 -4.79
C GLU A 290 2.67 -17.60 -5.89
N GLU A 291 1.90 -17.02 -6.82
CA GLU A 291 2.46 -16.12 -7.84
C GLU A 291 3.09 -14.88 -7.20
N SER A 292 2.45 -14.30 -6.19
CA SER A 292 3.00 -13.16 -5.44
C SER A 292 4.32 -13.54 -4.75
N ARG A 293 4.43 -14.75 -4.20
CA ARG A 293 5.70 -15.26 -3.64
C ARG A 293 6.81 -15.33 -4.67
N GLN A 294 6.50 -15.87 -5.84
CA GLN A 294 7.47 -16.04 -6.93
C GLN A 294 7.94 -14.69 -7.48
N GLU A 295 7.03 -13.74 -7.69
CA GLU A 295 7.37 -12.38 -8.13
C GLU A 295 8.24 -11.66 -7.09
N ASN A 296 7.89 -11.75 -5.80
CA ASN A 296 8.67 -11.15 -4.72
C ASN A 296 10.08 -11.75 -4.63
N ALA A 297 10.24 -13.06 -4.83
CA ALA A 297 11.54 -13.74 -4.85
C ALA A 297 12.38 -13.37 -6.08
N ALA A 298 11.73 -13.23 -7.25
CA ALA A 298 12.38 -12.80 -8.48
C ALA A 298 12.86 -11.35 -8.41
N GLU A 299 12.06 -10.44 -7.85
CA GLU A 299 12.47 -9.04 -7.60
C GLU A 299 13.64 -8.96 -6.61
N GLN A 300 13.63 -9.74 -5.54
CA GLN A 300 14.74 -9.79 -4.57
C GLN A 300 16.03 -10.31 -5.21
N SER A 301 15.93 -11.32 -6.08
CA SER A 301 17.07 -11.87 -6.83
C SER A 301 17.59 -10.90 -7.91
N ALA A 302 16.69 -10.17 -8.57
CA ALA A 302 17.02 -9.14 -9.56
C ALA A 302 17.67 -7.91 -8.90
N ALA A 303 17.23 -7.53 -7.70
CA ALA A 303 17.85 -6.46 -6.91
C ALA A 303 19.24 -6.83 -6.35
N ALA A 304 19.56 -8.13 -6.27
CA ALA A 304 20.87 -8.64 -5.84
C ALA A 304 21.90 -8.75 -6.99
N THR A 305 21.54 -8.39 -8.23
CA THR A 305 22.46 -8.29 -9.37
C THR A 305 22.77 -6.81 -9.62
N PRO A 306 24.03 -6.33 -9.59
CA PRO A 306 24.29 -4.90 -9.62
C PRO A 306 24.13 -4.34 -11.04
N ALA A 307 22.98 -3.71 -11.30
CA ALA A 307 22.87 -2.66 -12.30
C ALA A 307 23.42 -1.36 -11.69
N ALA A 308 24.55 -0.90 -12.22
CA ALA A 308 25.11 0.40 -11.90
C ALA A 308 24.13 1.51 -12.26
N GLN A 309 23.62 2.25 -11.27
CA GLN A 309 23.30 3.68 -11.37
C GLN A 309 22.97 4.30 -10.01
N SER A 310 23.82 5.27 -9.66
CA SER A 310 23.63 6.42 -8.78
C SER A 310 22.25 6.64 -8.14
N ALA A 311 22.15 6.43 -6.82
CA ALA A 311 21.44 7.30 -5.89
C ALA A 311 21.90 7.02 -4.45
N THR A 312 22.11 8.08 -3.68
CA THR A 312 22.45 8.12 -2.24
C THR A 312 21.60 7.17 -1.39
N PRO A 313 22.19 6.33 -0.53
CA PRO A 313 21.42 5.47 0.36
C PRO A 313 21.08 6.21 1.66
N VAL A 314 19.78 6.42 1.89
CA VAL A 314 19.23 6.42 3.25
C VAL A 314 19.03 4.94 3.58
N GLY A 315 19.71 4.42 4.60
CA GLY A 315 19.71 3.00 4.94
C GLY A 315 18.32 2.44 5.26
N PRO A 316 18.09 1.13 5.10
CA PRO A 316 16.81 0.50 5.42
C PRO A 316 16.53 0.58 6.93
N ALA A 317 15.28 0.83 7.29
CA ALA A 317 14.82 0.75 8.67
C ALA A 317 14.81 -0.72 9.13
N PHE A 318 15.52 -1.01 10.23
CA PHE A 318 15.64 -2.33 10.86
C PHE A 318 14.31 -2.78 11.50
N HIS A 319 13.88 -4.04 11.29
CA HIS A 319 12.72 -4.64 11.95
C HIS A 319 13.14 -5.76 12.93
N PRO A 320 12.54 -5.87 14.14
CA PRO A 320 12.91 -6.87 15.16
C PRO A 320 12.72 -8.35 14.76
N ALA A 321 12.13 -8.63 13.59
CA ALA A 321 11.97 -9.99 13.04
C ALA A 321 13.06 -10.37 12.03
N ASP A 322 13.94 -9.44 11.65
CA ASP A 322 15.08 -9.66 10.78
C ASP A 322 16.16 -10.44 11.55
N ARG A 323 16.15 -11.78 11.49
CA ARG A 323 17.30 -12.55 11.95
C ARG A 323 18.38 -12.50 10.88
N TRP A 324 19.54 -11.97 11.23
CA TRP A 324 20.75 -11.97 10.42
C TRP A 324 21.05 -13.40 9.93
N GLN A 325 21.14 -13.59 8.61
CA GLN A 325 21.53 -14.86 7.99
C GLN A 325 22.98 -14.77 7.51
N ASP A 326 23.89 -14.49 8.44
CA ASP A 326 25.31 -14.33 8.13
C ASP A 326 25.95 -15.71 7.91
N ALA A 327 26.51 -15.93 6.72
CA ALA A 327 27.35 -17.10 6.47
C ALA A 327 28.63 -16.97 7.31
N GLY A 328 28.84 -17.87 8.27
CA GLY A 328 29.96 -17.82 9.22
C GLY A 328 31.36 -18.04 8.63
N ASP A 329 31.51 -18.02 7.31
CA ASP A 329 32.76 -18.35 6.63
C ASP A 329 33.85 -17.29 6.83
N ALA A 330 33.47 -16.01 6.95
CA ALA A 330 34.42 -14.94 7.29
C ALA A 330 35.05 -15.16 8.68
N LEU A 331 34.23 -15.52 9.68
CA LEU A 331 34.68 -15.81 11.05
C LEU A 331 35.51 -17.10 11.13
N LYS A 332 35.22 -18.09 10.28
CA LYS A 332 36.05 -19.31 10.19
C LYS A 332 37.44 -19.01 9.63
N ASN A 333 37.53 -18.15 8.62
CA ASN A 333 38.80 -17.80 7.96
C ASN A 333 39.69 -16.92 8.84
N GLU A 334 39.11 -16.06 9.68
CA GLU A 334 39.82 -15.24 10.67
C GLU A 334 39.13 -15.37 12.05
N PRO A 335 39.50 -16.38 12.86
CA PRO A 335 38.89 -16.63 14.17
C PRO A 335 39.11 -15.50 15.18
N LEU A 336 38.25 -15.45 16.20
CA LEU A 336 38.37 -14.46 17.28
C LEU A 336 39.74 -14.49 17.95
N ALA A 337 40.30 -13.30 18.17
CA ALA A 337 41.46 -13.13 19.03
C ALA A 337 41.13 -13.48 20.49
N ALA A 338 42.16 -13.64 21.32
CA ALA A 338 42.00 -13.81 22.75
C ALA A 338 41.28 -12.60 23.38
N GLU A 339 40.56 -12.83 24.47
CA GLU A 339 39.88 -11.78 25.22
C GLU A 339 40.86 -10.69 25.67
N CYS A 340 40.43 -9.43 25.59
CA CYS A 340 41.21 -8.28 26.04
C CYS A 340 40.44 -7.49 27.11
N THR A 341 41.17 -6.71 27.91
CA THR A 341 40.55 -5.87 28.93
C THR A 341 40.09 -4.52 28.36
N ILE A 342 39.18 -3.83 29.06
CA ILE A 342 38.80 -2.45 28.69
C ILE A 342 40.02 -1.50 28.70
N ASP A 343 40.99 -1.76 29.57
CA ASP A 343 42.25 -1.03 29.60
C ASP A 343 43.07 -1.26 28.34
N ASP A 344 43.00 -2.45 27.74
CA ASP A 344 43.67 -2.73 26.47
C ASP A 344 43.01 -2.03 25.29
N PHE A 345 41.68 -1.94 25.27
CA PHE A 345 40.95 -1.20 24.25
C PHE A 345 41.19 0.32 24.37
N THR A 346 41.11 0.88 25.58
CA THR A 346 41.31 2.33 25.81
C THR A 346 42.75 2.79 25.54
N LYS A 347 43.73 1.89 25.55
CA LYS A 347 45.11 2.15 25.08
C LYS A 347 45.18 2.43 23.58
N VAL A 348 44.21 2.01 22.77
CA VAL A 348 44.17 2.32 21.34
C VAL A 348 43.39 3.62 21.14
N ASP A 349 43.99 4.60 20.48
CA ASP A 349 43.34 5.87 20.16
C ASP A 349 42.81 5.85 18.73
N LEU A 350 41.55 5.46 18.57
CA LEU A 350 40.83 5.46 17.30
C LEU A 350 40.13 6.80 17.10
N ARG A 351 40.37 7.45 15.95
CA ARG A 351 39.83 8.78 15.63
C ARG A 351 39.17 8.79 14.26
N VAL A 352 38.10 9.58 14.14
CA VAL A 352 37.56 9.97 12.84
C VAL A 352 38.53 10.92 12.16
N ALA A 353 38.93 10.60 10.93
CA ALA A 353 39.83 11.40 10.11
C ALA A 353 39.18 11.71 8.76
N ARG A 354 39.42 12.91 8.23
CA ARG A 354 39.07 13.27 6.84
C ARG A 354 40.28 13.08 5.94
N VAL A 355 40.11 12.40 4.81
CA VAL A 355 41.14 12.34 3.77
C VAL A 355 41.20 13.70 3.08
N LEU A 356 42.31 14.42 3.24
CA LEU A 356 42.56 15.67 2.53
C LEU A 356 43.14 15.41 1.15
N GLU A 357 44.06 14.46 1.06
CA GLU A 357 44.77 14.11 -0.17
C GLU A 357 45.01 12.61 -0.21
N ALA A 358 45.00 12.05 -1.41
CA ALA A 358 45.36 10.68 -1.68
C ALA A 358 46.23 10.63 -2.93
N ASN A 359 47.34 9.91 -2.87
CA ASN A 359 48.30 9.81 -3.96
C ASN A 359 48.78 8.37 -4.17
N HIS A 360 49.14 8.04 -5.40
CA HIS A 360 49.88 6.81 -5.66
C HIS A 360 51.29 6.88 -5.10
N VAL A 361 51.77 5.77 -4.59
CA VAL A 361 53.15 5.64 -4.11
C VAL A 361 54.03 5.07 -5.22
N GLU A 362 54.99 5.86 -5.68
CA GLU A 362 55.94 5.44 -6.72
C GLU A 362 56.78 4.25 -6.24
N GLY A 363 56.82 3.17 -7.03
CA GLY A 363 57.51 1.93 -6.66
C GLY A 363 56.76 1.02 -5.67
N ALA A 364 55.49 1.31 -5.33
CA ALA A 364 54.64 0.40 -4.55
C ALA A 364 53.34 0.03 -5.27
N ASN A 365 53.12 -1.28 -5.48
CA ASN A 365 51.97 -1.79 -6.22
C ASN A 365 50.70 -1.91 -5.38
N LYS A 366 50.82 -1.87 -4.04
CA LYS A 366 49.70 -2.10 -3.10
C LYS A 366 49.32 -0.88 -2.25
N LEU A 367 50.15 0.17 -2.23
CA LEU A 367 50.01 1.27 -1.29
C LEU A 367 49.46 2.54 -1.95
N LEU A 368 48.59 3.24 -1.24
CA LEU A 368 48.26 4.65 -1.42
C LEU A 368 48.83 5.45 -0.25
N GLN A 369 49.27 6.67 -0.52
CA GLN A 369 49.63 7.66 0.50
C GLN A 369 48.44 8.56 0.75
N LEU A 370 48.03 8.69 2.01
CA LEU A 370 46.90 9.50 2.43
C LEU A 370 47.36 10.58 3.42
N THR A 371 46.94 11.81 3.17
CA THR A 371 47.01 12.92 4.13
C THR A 371 45.68 13.00 4.86
N LEU A 372 45.67 12.71 6.15
CA LEU A 372 44.47 12.68 6.99
C LEU A 372 44.41 13.89 7.91
N SER A 373 43.26 14.54 8.03
CA SER A 373 43.00 15.59 9.03
C SER A 373 42.21 15.05 10.21
N LEU A 374 42.66 15.39 11.41
CA LEU A 374 41.94 15.16 12.67
C LEU A 374 41.21 16.43 13.17
N GLY A 375 41.13 17.48 12.35
CA GLY A 375 40.62 18.78 12.76
C GLY A 375 41.65 19.61 13.53
N GLY A 376 41.36 20.90 13.74
CA GLY A 376 42.23 21.80 14.52
C GLY A 376 43.65 22.02 13.96
N GLY A 377 43.88 21.72 12.67
CA GLY A 377 45.21 21.79 12.05
C GLY A 377 46.07 20.52 12.21
N GLU A 378 45.62 19.54 12.99
CA GLU A 378 46.34 18.28 13.14
C GLU A 378 46.18 17.39 11.90
N VAL A 379 47.30 17.02 11.29
CA VAL A 379 47.37 16.13 10.14
C VAL A 379 48.26 14.92 10.38
N ARG A 380 47.98 13.83 9.68
CA ARG A 380 48.74 12.58 9.72
C ARG A 380 48.96 12.05 8.31
N ASN A 381 50.20 11.65 8.01
CA ASN A 381 50.51 10.93 6.78
C ASN A 381 50.43 9.42 7.03
N VAL A 382 49.66 8.69 6.20
CA VAL A 382 49.43 7.25 6.35
C VAL A 382 49.60 6.55 5.01
N PHE A 383 50.30 5.42 4.99
CA PHE A 383 50.38 4.55 3.82
C PHE A 383 49.45 3.34 3.98
N ALA A 384 48.44 3.24 3.12
CA ALA A 384 47.38 2.24 3.23
C ALA A 384 47.40 1.23 2.07
N GLY A 385 47.25 -0.05 2.40
CA GLY A 385 47.27 -1.20 1.47
C GLY A 385 46.02 -1.37 0.59
N ILE A 386 45.41 -0.27 0.15
CA ILE A 386 44.05 -0.25 -0.41
C ILE A 386 44.01 0.05 -1.92
N LYS A 387 45.17 0.14 -2.58
CA LYS A 387 45.30 0.55 -3.99
C LYS A 387 44.55 -0.36 -4.98
N ALA A 388 44.33 -1.63 -4.62
CA ALA A 388 43.58 -2.57 -5.46
C ALA A 388 42.05 -2.35 -5.39
N ALA A 389 41.54 -1.74 -4.31
CA ALA A 389 40.11 -1.55 -4.07
C ALA A 389 39.65 -0.09 -4.31
N TYR A 390 40.55 0.90 -4.18
CA TYR A 390 40.20 2.32 -4.29
C TYR A 390 41.17 3.09 -5.17
N LYS A 391 40.63 4.05 -5.93
CA LYS A 391 41.42 5.06 -6.61
C LYS A 391 41.62 6.28 -5.71
N PRO A 392 42.74 7.01 -5.83
CA PRO A 392 43.00 8.19 -5.02
C PRO A 392 41.87 9.24 -5.05
N GLU A 393 41.32 9.50 -6.23
CA GLU A 393 40.25 10.47 -6.45
C GLU A 393 38.95 10.17 -5.69
N ASP A 394 38.67 8.89 -5.42
CA ASP A 394 37.46 8.45 -4.71
C ASP A 394 37.58 8.60 -3.17
N LEU A 395 38.78 8.91 -2.68
CA LEU A 395 39.08 8.96 -1.25
C LEU A 395 39.05 10.38 -0.69
N VAL A 396 39.37 11.39 -1.50
CA VAL A 396 39.44 12.78 -1.05
C VAL A 396 38.08 13.26 -0.53
N GLY A 397 38.08 13.84 0.67
CA GLY A 397 36.88 14.33 1.36
C GLY A 397 36.18 13.28 2.23
N ARG A 398 36.45 11.98 2.04
CA ARG A 398 35.82 10.90 2.80
C ARG A 398 36.26 10.88 4.26
N LEU A 399 35.34 10.50 5.16
CA LEU A 399 35.65 10.20 6.56
C LEU A 399 36.02 8.72 6.73
N VAL A 400 37.10 8.47 7.47
CA VAL A 400 37.63 7.14 7.77
C VAL A 400 37.97 7.03 9.27
N ILE A 401 38.04 5.81 9.79
CA ILE A 401 38.58 5.56 11.13
C ILE A 401 40.09 5.37 11.05
N CYS A 402 40.84 6.09 11.89
CA CYS A 402 42.29 6.07 11.95
C CYS A 402 42.77 5.69 13.36
N VAL A 403 43.71 4.76 13.47
CA VAL A 403 44.47 4.51 14.69
C VAL A 403 45.54 5.59 14.83
N ALA A 404 45.30 6.57 15.70
CA ALA A 404 46.05 7.81 15.80
C ALA A 404 47.29 7.73 16.71
N ASN A 405 47.38 6.72 17.59
CA ASN A 405 48.48 6.58 18.56
C ASN A 405 49.41 5.37 18.31
N LEU A 406 49.37 4.79 17.10
CA LEU A 406 50.40 3.83 16.69
C LEU A 406 51.76 4.53 16.59
N LYS A 407 52.81 3.85 17.06
CA LYS A 407 54.19 4.35 16.92
C LYS A 407 54.48 4.61 15.43
N PRO A 408 54.95 5.82 15.05
CA PRO A 408 55.28 6.11 13.67
C PRO A 408 56.30 5.11 13.11
N ARG A 409 56.05 4.64 11.90
CA ARG A 409 56.91 3.68 11.21
C ARG A 409 57.57 4.33 10.01
N GLN A 410 58.90 4.36 10.00
CA GLN A 410 59.66 4.78 8.83
C GLN A 410 59.48 3.75 7.71
N MET A 411 58.96 4.18 6.58
CA MET A 411 58.85 3.38 5.36
C MET A 411 59.81 3.93 4.29
N LYS A 412 60.04 3.14 3.24
CA LYS A 412 60.88 3.56 2.10
C LYS A 412 60.42 4.88 1.46
N PHE A 413 59.12 5.18 1.56
CA PHE A 413 58.45 6.29 0.88
C PHE A 413 58.12 7.47 1.80
N GLY A 414 58.43 7.37 3.10
CA GLY A 414 58.12 8.39 4.09
C GLY A 414 57.73 7.82 5.45
N LEU A 415 57.37 8.70 6.37
CA LEU A 415 56.94 8.33 7.72
C LEU A 415 55.43 8.05 7.74
N SER A 416 55.01 6.85 8.16
CA SER A 416 53.59 6.53 8.42
C SER A 416 53.26 6.80 9.88
N GLN A 417 52.30 7.67 10.15
CA GLN A 417 51.95 8.16 11.49
C GLN A 417 50.56 7.70 11.94
N GLY A 418 50.15 6.51 11.50
CA GLY A 418 48.87 5.92 11.81
C GLY A 418 48.51 4.78 10.87
N MET A 419 47.29 4.27 11.02
CA MET A 419 46.71 3.23 10.18
C MET A 419 45.21 3.49 10.04
N ILE A 420 44.65 3.33 8.84
CA ILE A 420 43.20 3.39 8.64
C ILE A 420 42.57 2.01 8.84
N CYS A 421 41.34 1.96 9.33
CA CYS A 421 40.63 0.71 9.57
C CYS A 421 39.79 0.31 8.33
N ALA A 422 39.88 -0.96 7.95
CA ALA A 422 39.11 -1.56 6.87
C ALA A 422 38.79 -3.02 7.23
N SER A 423 37.74 -3.57 6.63
CA SER A 423 37.39 -5.00 6.72
C SER A 423 37.53 -5.69 5.36
N GLY A 424 37.66 -7.02 5.36
CA GLY A 424 37.65 -7.85 4.14
C GLY A 424 38.94 -8.65 3.93
N ALA A 425 38.89 -9.61 3.01
CA ALA A 425 39.95 -10.61 2.78
C ALA A 425 41.21 -10.05 2.08
N GLY A 426 41.21 -8.77 1.71
CA GLY A 426 42.33 -8.10 1.04
C GLY A 426 42.18 -8.04 -0.49
N GLY A 427 43.15 -7.42 -1.16
CA GLY A 427 43.07 -7.20 -2.61
C GLY A 427 41.95 -6.23 -2.97
N THR A 428 41.01 -6.66 -3.81
CA THR A 428 39.82 -5.86 -4.19
C THR A 428 38.71 -5.92 -3.12
N GLU A 429 38.75 -6.91 -2.22
CA GLU A 429 37.77 -7.09 -1.14
C GLU A 429 38.24 -6.36 0.13
N VAL A 430 38.34 -5.04 0.03
CA VAL A 430 38.69 -4.17 1.16
C VAL A 430 37.62 -3.09 1.30
N PHE A 431 36.98 -3.04 2.46
CA PHE A 431 35.88 -2.15 2.79
C PHE A 431 36.33 -1.16 3.87
N LEU A 432 36.53 0.11 3.51
CA LEU A 432 36.91 1.15 4.47
C LEU A 432 35.78 1.39 5.49
N LEU A 433 36.13 1.45 6.77
CA LEU A 433 35.19 1.79 7.83
C LEU A 433 34.99 3.31 7.89
N SER A 434 33.72 3.74 7.92
CA SER A 434 33.30 5.14 8.02
C SER A 434 32.26 5.32 9.12
N PRO A 435 32.26 6.47 9.82
CA PRO A 435 31.23 6.77 10.80
C PRO A 435 29.91 7.20 10.13
N ASP A 436 28.82 7.17 10.90
CA ASP A 436 27.53 7.72 10.50
C ASP A 436 27.58 9.24 10.24
N THR A 437 26.59 9.72 9.51
CA THR A 437 26.42 11.15 9.21
C THR A 437 26.34 11.99 10.49
N GLY A 438 27.17 13.04 10.55
CA GLY A 438 27.26 13.94 11.70
C GLY A 438 28.55 13.80 12.51
N ALA A 439 29.30 12.72 12.32
CA ALA A 439 30.66 12.62 12.87
C ALA A 439 31.61 13.63 12.22
N VAL A 440 32.52 14.21 13.01
CA VAL A 440 33.51 15.19 12.54
C VAL A 440 34.95 14.74 12.83
N PRO A 441 35.95 15.22 12.06
CA PRO A 441 37.35 14.91 12.31
C PRO A 441 37.77 15.20 13.76
N GLY A 442 38.51 14.26 14.35
CA GLY A 442 39.02 14.36 15.72
C GLY A 442 38.15 13.68 16.79
N HIS A 443 36.90 13.33 16.47
CA HIS A 443 36.07 12.52 17.35
C HIS A 443 36.76 11.19 17.68
N ARG A 444 36.78 10.85 18.98
CA ARG A 444 37.29 9.57 19.46
C ARG A 444 36.23 8.48 19.26
N VAL A 445 36.66 7.31 18.81
CA VAL A 445 35.86 6.09 18.80
C VAL A 445 36.07 5.43 20.16
N HIS A 446 34.97 5.21 20.88
CA HIS A 446 34.93 4.74 22.27
C HIS A 446 34.31 3.35 22.38
#